data_AF-A0A821MGA2-F1
#
_entry.id   AF-A0A821MGA2-F1
#
_cell.length_a   1.000
_cell.length_b   1.000
_cell.length_c   1.000
_cell.angle_alpha   90.00
_cell.angle_beta   90.00
_cell.angle_gamma   90.00
#
_symmetry.space_group_name_H-M   'P 1'
#
loop_
_entity.id
_entity.type
_entity.pdbx_description
1 polymer ?
#
loop_
_entity_poly.entity_id
_entity_poly.type
_entity_poly.pdbx_seq_one_letter_code
_entity_poly.pdbx_strand_id
1 'polypeptide(L)'
;LVDCDIAQELFNNVKIIVSNIRRSHKQQNLSKKLILYSDTRFNGAYAMLNVFSSIFDELVQILDSKLLTTYSRINDDFLLDICRFLLPFDTVIKGLSDDRRPTLHRVLPFKQYLIKKCEIDNDDNEGFKQVKCFLGKRLDEKWELTDEHLIAAVLHPNNKHL
;
A
#
# COMPACT_ATOMS: atom_id res chain seq x y z
N LEU A 1 -3.54 9.22 -18.75
CA LEU A 1 -3.09 8.57 -17.51
C LEU A 1 -4.35 8.18 -16.73
N VAL A 2 -4.34 7.10 -15.96
CA VAL A 2 -5.43 6.89 -14.98
C VAL A 2 -5.04 7.74 -13.78
N ASP A 3 -5.79 8.81 -13.55
CA ASP A 3 -5.58 9.67 -12.39
C ASP A 3 -6.28 9.03 -11.17
N CYS A 4 -5.53 8.89 -10.08
CA CYS A 4 -6.01 8.28 -8.82
C CYS A 4 -6.37 9.35 -7.81
N ASP A 5 -7.15 10.34 -8.22
CA ASP A 5 -7.32 11.58 -7.46
C ASP A 5 -7.88 11.34 -6.05
N ILE A 6 -8.86 10.43 -5.92
CA ILE A 6 -9.49 10.10 -4.64
C ILE A 6 -8.47 9.48 -3.67
N ALA A 7 -7.68 8.52 -4.15
CA ALA A 7 -6.67 7.86 -3.33
C ALA A 7 -5.46 8.74 -3.05
N GLN A 8 -5.09 9.62 -3.99
CA GLN A 8 -4.05 10.62 -3.81
C GLN A 8 -4.46 11.66 -2.77
N GLU A 9 -5.71 12.12 -2.79
CA GLU A 9 -6.24 13.04 -1.77
C GLU A 9 -6.21 12.39 -0.38
N LEU A 10 -6.71 11.16 -0.26
CA LEU A 10 -6.62 10.37 0.98
C LEU A 10 -5.17 10.31 1.49
N PHE A 11 -4.25 9.89 0.63
CA PHE A 11 -2.83 9.75 0.98
C PHE A 11 -2.22 11.09 1.43
N ASN A 12 -2.52 12.17 0.72
CA ASN A 12 -2.01 13.51 1.04
C ASN A 12 -2.55 14.01 2.38
N ASN A 13 -3.84 13.81 2.66
CA ASN A 13 -4.46 14.17 3.94
C ASN A 13 -3.78 13.43 5.11
N VAL A 14 -3.60 12.11 4.97
CA VAL A 14 -2.86 11.30 5.97
C VAL A 14 -1.43 11.80 6.14
N LYS A 15 -0.70 12.01 5.03
CA LYS A 15 0.70 12.48 5.04
C LYS A 15 0.84 13.83 5.74
N ILE A 16 -0.07 14.76 5.51
CA ILE A 16 -0.10 16.08 6.17
C ILE A 16 -0.26 15.93 7.68
N ILE A 17 -1.22 15.12 8.13
CA ILE A 17 -1.48 14.92 9.56
C ILE A 17 -0.28 14.25 10.23
N VAL A 18 0.24 13.16 9.68
CA VAL A 18 1.41 12.44 10.19
C VAL A 18 2.62 13.37 10.31
N SER A 19 2.88 14.18 9.27
CA SER A 19 4.00 15.11 9.25
C SER A 19 3.87 16.18 10.35
N ASN A 20 2.66 16.70 10.57
CA ASN A 20 2.42 17.71 11.61
C ASN A 20 2.53 17.15 13.02
N ILE A 21 1.99 15.96 13.29
CA ILE A 21 2.12 15.30 14.61
C ILE A 21 3.60 15.06 14.95
N ARG A 22 4.39 14.65 13.96
CA ARG A 22 5.84 14.45 14.16
C ARG A 22 6.58 15.75 14.41
N ARG A 23 6.25 16.83 13.70
CA ARG A 23 6.86 18.17 13.91
C ARG A 23 6.47 18.81 15.24
N SER A 24 5.26 18.54 15.71
CA SER A 24 4.74 19.09 16.97
C SER A 24 5.06 18.24 18.21
N HIS A 25 5.85 17.17 18.05
CA HIS A 25 6.22 16.24 19.12
C HIS A 25 5.02 15.59 19.86
N LYS A 26 3.82 15.61 19.27
CA LYS A 26 2.59 15.01 19.84
C LYS A 26 2.54 13.49 19.76
N GLN A 27 3.53 12.87 19.13
CA GLN A 27 3.63 11.42 18.94
C GLN A 27 3.58 10.62 20.25
N GLN A 28 4.05 11.19 21.35
CA GLN A 28 4.07 10.56 22.67
C GLN A 28 2.67 10.35 23.27
N ASN A 29 1.64 11.00 22.72
CA ASN A 29 0.25 10.90 23.17
C ASN A 29 -0.54 9.81 22.42
N LEU A 30 0.12 8.99 21.59
CA LEU A 30 -0.50 7.95 20.76
C LEU A 30 0.00 6.57 21.18
N SER A 31 -0.87 5.56 21.09
CA SER A 31 -0.54 4.18 21.40
C SER A 31 0.50 3.58 20.44
N LYS A 32 0.57 4.08 19.21
CA LYS A 32 1.51 3.63 18.18
C LYS A 32 2.28 4.78 17.54
N LYS A 33 3.52 4.47 17.19
CA LYS A 33 4.42 5.41 16.51
C LYS A 33 4.02 5.58 15.05
N LEU A 34 3.56 6.77 14.65
CA LEU A 34 3.25 7.07 13.25
C LEU A 34 4.50 6.94 12.38
N ILE A 35 4.31 6.31 11.23
CA ILE A 35 5.36 6.10 10.25
C ILE A 35 5.31 7.24 9.24
N LEU A 36 6.41 7.97 9.09
CA LEU A 36 6.52 8.98 8.05
C LEU A 36 6.77 8.26 6.72
N TYR A 37 6.05 8.68 5.69
CA TYR A 37 6.30 8.21 4.34
C TYR A 37 7.71 8.63 3.85
N SER A 38 8.41 7.70 3.19
CA SER A 38 9.70 7.92 2.54
C SER A 38 9.67 7.27 1.17
N ASP A 39 10.00 8.04 0.13
CA ASP A 39 10.06 7.55 -1.26
C ASP A 39 11.11 6.43 -1.45
N THR A 40 12.11 6.37 -0.58
CA THR A 40 13.18 5.36 -0.63
C THR A 40 12.78 4.00 -0.08
N ARG A 41 11.62 3.89 0.58
CA ARG A 41 11.14 2.64 1.19
C ARG A 41 9.95 2.12 0.39
N PHE A 42 10.15 1.00 -0.31
CA PHE A 42 9.14 0.39 -1.18
C PHE A 42 7.77 0.17 -0.54
N ASN A 43 7.70 -0.16 0.76
CA ASN A 43 6.44 -0.35 1.50
C ASN A 43 6.04 0.84 2.39
N GLY A 44 6.63 2.02 2.17
CA GLY A 44 6.43 3.21 3.01
C GLY A 44 4.98 3.69 3.01
N ALA A 45 4.29 3.66 1.87
CA ALA A 45 2.90 4.10 1.76
C ALA A 45 1.97 3.22 2.59
N TYR A 46 2.02 1.89 2.38
CA TYR A 46 1.23 0.95 3.17
C TYR A 46 1.53 1.06 4.67
N ALA A 47 2.81 1.11 5.05
CA ALA A 47 3.21 1.20 6.45
C ALA A 47 2.64 2.45 7.14
N MET A 48 2.67 3.61 6.48
CA MET A 48 2.08 4.84 7.00
C MET A 48 0.56 4.72 7.15
N LEU A 49 -0.14 4.33 6.08
CA LEU A 49 -1.61 4.24 6.07
C LEU A 49 -2.11 3.24 7.10
N ASN A 50 -1.49 2.05 7.18
CA ASN A 50 -1.90 0.99 8.09
C ASN A 50 -1.72 1.37 9.57
N VAL A 51 -0.60 2.03 9.91
CA VAL A 51 -0.42 2.52 11.29
C VAL A 51 -1.40 3.63 11.61
N PHE A 52 -1.60 4.59 10.69
CA PHE A 52 -2.54 5.69 10.86
C PHE A 52 -3.97 5.20 11.08
N SER A 53 -4.45 4.28 10.25
CA SER A 53 -5.78 3.64 10.39
C SER A 53 -5.93 2.95 11.75
N SER A 54 -4.88 2.27 12.22
CA SER A 54 -4.95 1.54 13.49
C SER A 54 -5.00 2.39 14.75
N ILE A 55 -4.86 3.72 14.62
CA ILE A 55 -5.00 4.68 15.72
C ILE A 55 -5.93 5.84 15.34
N PHE A 56 -6.79 5.64 14.33
CA PHE A 56 -7.61 6.70 13.73
C PHE A 56 -8.37 7.49 14.80
N ASP A 57 -9.10 6.80 15.67
CA ASP A 57 -9.90 7.41 16.74
C ASP A 57 -9.07 8.19 17.78
N GLU A 58 -7.82 7.78 18.04
CA GLU A 58 -6.94 8.48 18.99
C GLU A 58 -6.53 9.86 18.47
N LEU A 59 -6.48 10.04 17.14
CA LEU A 59 -5.98 11.26 16.53
C LEU A 59 -6.86 12.46 16.88
N VAL A 60 -8.18 12.30 16.93
CA VAL A 60 -9.14 13.39 17.19
C VAL A 60 -8.78 14.20 18.43
N GLN A 61 -8.23 13.57 19.46
CA GLN A 61 -7.91 14.20 20.74
C GLN A 61 -6.67 15.08 20.71
N ILE A 62 -5.79 14.91 19.71
CA ILE A 62 -4.48 15.57 19.67
C ILE A 62 -4.33 16.59 18.52
N LEU A 63 -5.27 16.59 17.57
CA LEU A 63 -5.26 17.49 16.43
C LEU A 63 -5.70 18.91 16.82
N ASP A 64 -5.11 19.91 16.16
CA ASP A 64 -5.61 21.28 16.22
C ASP A 64 -6.79 21.48 15.24
N SER A 65 -7.46 22.63 15.29
CA SER A 65 -8.63 22.94 14.47
C SER A 65 -8.37 22.82 12.96
N LYS A 66 -7.17 23.20 12.51
CA LYS A 66 -6.79 23.11 11.09
C LYS A 66 -6.66 21.66 10.67
N LEU A 67 -5.97 20.84 11.47
CA LEU A 67 -5.78 19.42 11.17
C LEU A 67 -7.06 18.60 11.35
N LEU A 68 -7.95 18.99 12.26
CA LEU A 68 -9.29 18.38 12.38
C LEU A 68 -10.09 18.52 11.09
N THR A 69 -9.97 19.66 10.41
CA THR A 69 -10.62 19.87 9.09
C THR A 69 -10.03 18.95 8.01
N THR A 70 -8.72 18.68 8.05
CA THR A 70 -8.08 17.71 7.15
C THR A 70 -8.48 16.27 7.51
N TYR A 71 -8.54 15.95 8.79
CA TYR A 71 -8.92 14.65 9.31
C TYR A 71 -10.37 14.30 8.95
N SER A 72 -11.30 15.25 9.07
CA SER A 72 -12.71 15.04 8.73
C SER A 72 -12.97 14.77 7.24
N ARG A 73 -11.99 15.00 6.36
CA ARG A 73 -12.06 14.65 4.93
C ARG A 73 -11.61 13.22 4.65
N ILE A 74 -11.01 12.54 5.63
CA ILE A 74 -10.58 11.16 5.49
C ILE A 74 -11.80 10.27 5.74
N ASN A 75 -12.21 9.53 4.70
CA ASN A 75 -13.16 8.44 4.85
C ASN A 75 -12.43 7.22 5.42
N ASP A 76 -12.77 6.82 6.64
CA ASP A 76 -12.11 5.72 7.35
C ASP A 76 -12.37 4.35 6.69
N ASP A 77 -13.60 4.10 6.23
CA ASP A 77 -13.92 2.86 5.52
C ASP A 77 -13.07 2.73 4.24
N PHE A 78 -12.95 3.82 3.48
CA PHE A 78 -12.11 3.83 2.28
C PHE A 78 -10.61 3.68 2.62
N LEU A 79 -10.14 4.27 3.72
CA LEU A 79 -8.78 4.08 4.21
C LEU A 79 -8.51 2.60 4.55
N LEU A 80 -9.44 1.94 5.25
CA LEU A 80 -9.37 0.53 5.60
C LEU A 80 -9.31 -0.35 4.35
N ASP A 81 -10.16 -0.06 3.35
CA ASP A 81 -10.18 -0.80 2.09
C ASP A 81 -8.88 -0.65 1.30
N ILE A 82 -8.31 0.56 1.24
CA ILE A 82 -7.00 0.80 0.65
C ILE A 82 -5.91 0.02 1.41
N CYS A 83 -5.94 0.01 2.75
CA CYS A 83 -4.98 -0.77 3.54
C CYS A 83 -5.07 -2.28 3.23
N ARG A 84 -6.29 -2.82 3.19
CA ARG A 84 -6.53 -4.24 2.84
C ARG A 84 -6.02 -4.58 1.45
N PHE A 85 -6.21 -3.68 0.49
CA PHE A 85 -5.75 -3.87 -0.89
C PHE A 85 -4.23 -3.78 -1.05
N LEU A 86 -3.57 -2.89 -0.31
CA LEU A 86 -2.12 -2.74 -0.36
C LEU A 86 -1.37 -3.84 0.43
N LEU A 87 -2.02 -4.53 1.36
CA LEU A 87 -1.42 -5.62 2.14
C LEU A 87 -0.82 -6.75 1.27
N PRO A 88 -1.50 -7.26 0.21
CA PRO A 88 -0.90 -8.16 -0.77
C PRO A 88 0.43 -7.68 -1.36
N PHE A 89 0.55 -6.39 -1.66
CA PHE A 89 1.78 -5.81 -2.22
C PHE A 89 2.91 -5.79 -1.20
N ASP A 90 2.63 -5.38 0.04
CA ASP A 90 3.62 -5.42 1.13
C ASP A 90 4.08 -6.85 1.41
N THR A 91 3.17 -7.82 1.35
CA THR A 91 3.46 -9.25 1.52
C THR A 91 4.40 -9.75 0.43
N VAL A 92 4.14 -9.40 -0.83
CA VAL A 92 4.98 -9.78 -1.98
C VAL A 92 6.36 -9.13 -1.88
N ILE A 93 6.45 -7.84 -1.58
CA ILE A 93 7.72 -7.13 -1.41
C ILE A 93 8.56 -7.83 -0.34
N LYS A 94 7.97 -8.13 0.82
CA LYS A 94 8.66 -8.87 1.90
C LYS A 94 9.08 -10.26 1.45
N GLY A 95 8.21 -10.98 0.74
CA GLY A 95 8.46 -12.33 0.28
C GLY A 95 9.55 -12.45 -0.78
N LEU A 96 9.78 -11.39 -1.57
CA LEU A 96 10.88 -11.28 -2.55
C LEU A 96 12.17 -10.74 -1.95
N SER A 97 12.07 -9.99 -0.86
CA SER A 97 13.22 -9.40 -0.14
C SER A 97 13.86 -10.35 0.89
N ASP A 98 13.40 -11.60 0.99
CA ASP A 98 13.99 -12.61 1.89
C ASP A 98 15.39 -12.99 1.39
N ASP A 99 16.41 -12.71 2.19
CA ASP A 99 17.82 -12.94 1.88
C ASP A 99 18.31 -14.34 2.31
N ARG A 100 17.49 -15.08 3.07
CA ARG A 100 17.86 -16.39 3.63
C ARG A 100 17.48 -17.55 2.73
N ARG A 101 16.62 -17.33 1.74
CA ARG A 101 16.10 -18.37 0.84
C ARG A 101 16.04 -17.84 -0.59
N PRO A 102 16.25 -18.68 -1.62
CA PRO A 102 16.07 -18.25 -3.00
C PRO A 102 14.66 -17.71 -3.22
N THR A 103 14.52 -16.51 -3.79
CA THR A 103 13.21 -15.88 -4.05
C THR A 103 12.88 -15.71 -5.53
N LEU A 104 13.86 -15.90 -6.43
CA LEU A 104 13.69 -15.67 -7.87
C LEU A 104 12.52 -16.46 -8.48
N HIS A 105 12.34 -17.71 -8.05
CA HIS A 105 11.24 -18.58 -8.49
C HIS A 105 9.84 -18.08 -8.09
N ARG A 106 9.74 -17.10 -7.19
CA ARG A 106 8.47 -16.51 -6.73
C ARG A 106 8.05 -15.30 -7.54
N VAL A 107 8.95 -14.71 -8.31
CA VAL A 107 8.71 -13.45 -9.02
C VAL A 107 7.53 -13.57 -9.99
N LEU A 108 7.51 -14.60 -10.84
CA LEU A 108 6.39 -14.84 -11.77
C LEU A 108 5.06 -15.11 -11.03
N PRO A 109 4.96 -16.08 -10.09
CA PRO A 109 3.75 -16.30 -9.31
C PRO A 109 3.23 -15.05 -8.59
N PHE A 110 4.13 -14.24 -8.02
CA PHE A 110 3.75 -13.04 -7.32
C PHE A 110 3.30 -11.92 -8.26
N LYS A 111 3.91 -11.75 -9.43
CA LYS A 111 3.41 -10.82 -10.44
C LYS A 111 1.98 -11.20 -10.85
N GLN A 112 1.74 -12.47 -11.19
CA GLN A 112 0.40 -12.97 -11.55
C GLN A 112 -0.61 -12.77 -10.41
N TYR A 113 -0.21 -13.09 -9.18
CA TYR A 113 -1.04 -12.87 -8.00
C TYR A 113 -1.45 -11.41 -7.82
N LEU A 114 -0.52 -10.46 -7.96
CA LEU A 114 -0.82 -9.03 -7.83
C LEU A 114 -1.65 -8.49 -8.99
N ILE A 115 -1.41 -8.94 -10.22
CA ILE A 115 -2.26 -8.59 -11.38
C ILE A 115 -3.70 -9.02 -11.12
N LYS A 116 -3.91 -10.26 -10.63
CA LYS A 116 -5.24 -10.74 -10.25
C LYS A 116 -5.87 -9.90 -9.14
N LYS A 117 -5.10 -9.40 -8.17
CA LYS A 117 -5.62 -8.49 -7.13
C LYS A 117 -6.05 -7.14 -7.68
N CYS A 118 -5.49 -6.70 -8.81
CA CYS A 118 -5.87 -5.47 -9.50
C CYS A 118 -7.07 -5.62 -10.43
N GLU A 119 -7.66 -6.81 -10.57
CA GLU A 119 -8.90 -6.99 -11.33
C GLU A 119 -10.04 -6.20 -10.68
N ILE A 120 -10.76 -5.44 -11.51
CA ILE A 120 -11.90 -4.63 -11.08
C ILE A 120 -13.11 -5.53 -10.89
N ASP A 121 -13.76 -5.36 -9.74
CA ASP A 121 -15.08 -5.91 -9.46
C ASP A 121 -16.15 -4.83 -9.72
N ASN A 122 -17.36 -5.26 -10.09
CA ASN A 122 -18.50 -4.38 -10.27
C ASN A 122 -18.86 -3.66 -8.97
N ASP A 123 -18.69 -4.34 -7.84
CA ASP A 123 -19.00 -3.84 -6.50
C ASP A 123 -17.93 -2.88 -5.94
N ASP A 124 -16.78 -2.72 -6.64
CA ASP A 124 -15.75 -1.79 -6.21
C ASP A 124 -16.27 -0.33 -6.30
N ASN A 125 -15.99 0.46 -5.26
CA ASN A 125 -16.21 1.91 -5.31
C ASN A 125 -15.25 2.59 -6.32
N GLU A 126 -15.61 3.78 -6.77
CA GLU A 126 -14.88 4.48 -7.84
C GLU A 126 -13.40 4.74 -7.48
N GLY A 127 -13.12 5.19 -6.24
CA GLY A 127 -11.75 5.41 -5.78
C GLY A 127 -10.92 4.12 -5.82
N PHE A 128 -11.54 2.99 -5.48
CA PHE A 128 -10.88 1.69 -5.48
C PHE A 128 -10.63 1.16 -6.90
N LYS A 129 -11.59 1.35 -7.81
CA LYS A 129 -11.44 1.07 -9.25
C LYS A 129 -10.26 1.83 -9.84
N GLN A 130 -10.10 3.12 -9.50
CA GLN A 130 -8.98 3.94 -9.95
C GLN A 130 -7.63 3.38 -9.49
N VAL A 131 -7.49 3.05 -8.19
CA VAL A 131 -6.23 2.51 -7.66
C VAL A 131 -5.90 1.14 -8.28
N LYS A 132 -6.88 0.24 -8.38
CA LYS A 132 -6.72 -1.06 -9.03
C LYS A 132 -6.24 -0.92 -10.48
N CYS A 133 -6.90 -0.07 -11.26
CA CYS A 133 -6.50 0.24 -12.64
C CYS A 133 -5.06 0.78 -12.72
N PHE A 134 -4.74 1.76 -11.87
CA PHE A 134 -3.43 2.39 -11.88
C PHE A 134 -2.32 1.42 -11.50
N LEU A 135 -2.46 0.71 -10.38
CA LEU A 135 -1.44 -0.26 -9.96
C LEU A 135 -1.35 -1.44 -10.91
N GLY A 136 -2.48 -1.94 -11.44
CA GLY A 136 -2.50 -2.99 -12.45
C GLY A 136 -1.69 -2.61 -13.69
N LYS A 137 -1.92 -1.42 -14.25
CA LYS A 137 -1.13 -0.89 -15.37
C LYS A 137 0.35 -0.73 -15.03
N ARG A 138 0.67 -0.17 -13.85
CA ARG A 138 2.06 0.01 -13.42
C ARG A 138 2.79 -1.31 -13.22
N LEU A 139 2.13 -2.33 -12.67
CA LEU A 139 2.69 -3.68 -12.53
C LEU A 139 3.00 -4.27 -13.91
N ASP A 140 2.09 -4.12 -14.87
CA ASP A 140 2.30 -4.66 -16.20
C ASP A 140 3.44 -3.95 -16.94
N GLU A 141 3.46 -2.60 -16.91
CA GLU A 141 4.43 -1.76 -17.61
C GLU A 141 5.83 -1.74 -16.98
N LYS A 142 5.94 -1.91 -15.66
CA LYS A 142 7.21 -1.69 -14.93
C LYS A 142 7.83 -2.96 -14.35
N TRP A 143 7.04 -4.01 -14.14
CA TRP A 143 7.56 -5.26 -13.63
C TRP A 143 7.91 -6.20 -14.78
N GLU A 144 9.04 -5.95 -15.42
CA GLU A 144 9.53 -6.79 -16.51
C GLU A 144 10.02 -8.14 -15.97
N LEU A 145 9.69 -9.22 -16.69
CA LEU A 145 10.19 -10.56 -16.42
C LEU A 145 11.25 -10.90 -17.46
N THR A 146 12.35 -11.49 -17.00
CA THR A 146 13.43 -12.01 -17.85
C THR A 146 13.37 -13.54 -17.90
N ASP A 147 14.12 -14.15 -18.83
CA ASP A 147 14.18 -15.60 -18.99
C ASP A 147 14.60 -16.30 -17.69
N GLU A 148 15.50 -15.72 -16.89
CA GLU A 148 15.91 -16.29 -15.60
C GLU A 148 14.75 -16.39 -14.60
N HIS A 149 13.84 -15.42 -14.62
CA HIS A 149 12.64 -15.45 -13.78
C HIS A 149 11.71 -16.59 -14.19
N LEU A 150 11.55 -16.81 -15.50
CA LEU A 150 10.71 -17.86 -16.05
C LEU A 150 11.30 -19.24 -15.76
N ILE A 151 12.60 -19.42 -16.04
CA ILE A 151 13.34 -20.67 -15.77
C ILE A 151 13.28 -21.00 -14.27
N ALA A 152 13.57 -20.03 -13.40
CA ALA A 152 13.52 -20.25 -11.96
C ALA A 152 12.12 -20.65 -11.48
N ALA A 153 11.08 -20.05 -12.05
CA ALA A 153 9.70 -20.39 -11.71
C ALA A 153 9.34 -21.82 -12.16
N VAL A 154 9.70 -22.23 -13.38
CA VAL A 154 9.43 -23.57 -13.94
C VAL A 154 10.20 -24.66 -13.21
N LEU A 155 11.46 -24.42 -12.85
CA LEU A 155 12.30 -25.40 -12.16
C LEU A 155 11.89 -25.64 -10.71
N HIS A 156 11.06 -24.78 -10.13
CA HIS A 156 10.66 -24.90 -8.73
C HIS A 156 9.51 -25.92 -8.54
N PRO A 157 9.66 -26.96 -7.69
CA PRO A 157 8.68 -28.04 -7.58
C PRO A 157 7.27 -27.63 -7.19
N ASN A 158 7.11 -26.51 -6.46
CA ASN A 158 5.80 -26.01 -6.02
C ASN A 158 5.04 -25.24 -7.11
N ASN A 159 5.68 -25.01 -8.26
CA ASN A 159 5.16 -24.20 -9.36
C ASN A 159 4.78 -25.03 -10.59
N LYS A 160 4.70 -26.36 -10.46
CA LYS A 160 4.44 -27.30 -11.57
C LYS A 160 3.10 -27.12 -12.30
N HIS A 161 2.22 -26.27 -11.79
CA HIS A 161 0.90 -25.96 -12.34
C HIS A 161 0.80 -24.53 -12.91
N LEU A 162 1.91 -23.79 -12.96
CA LEU A 162 1.99 -22.52 -13.68
C LEU A 162 1.87 -22.71 -15.19
#